data_AF-A0A6L6GXR8-F1
#
_entry.id   AF-A0A6L6GXR8-F1
#
_cell.length_a   1.000
_cell.length_b   1.000
_cell.length_c   1.000
_cell.angle_alpha   90.00
_cell.angle_beta   90.00
_cell.angle_gamma   90.00
#
_symmetry.space_group_name_H-M   'P 1'
#
loop_
_entity.id
_entity.type
_entity.pdbx_description
1 polymer ?
#
loop_
_entity_poly.entity_id
_entity_poly.type
_entity_poly.pdbx_seq_one_letter_code
_entity_poly.pdbx_strand_id
1 'polypeptide(L)' 'MKFCIATIAYWQSVGFDTSNWRTSINGTKAMCHDKFARTLVDLDGNPEVETYDIDSPAFARVIEGEFMEEVEE' A
#
# COMPACT_ATOMS: atom_id res chain seq x y z
N MET A 1 -13.81 -1.52 -2.70
CA MET A 1 -12.89 -0.34 -2.74
C MET A 1 -11.48 -0.89 -2.91
N LYS A 2 -10.56 -0.21 -3.61
CA LYS A 2 -9.22 -0.77 -3.84
C LYS A 2 -8.11 0.03 -3.18
N PHE A 3 -7.15 -0.70 -2.61
CA PHE A 3 -5.92 -0.16 -2.05
C PHE A 3 -4.72 -0.61 -2.88
N CYS A 4 -3.77 0.29 -3.03
CA CYS A 4 -2.50 0.09 -3.71
C CYS A 4 -1.38 0.10 -2.68
N ILE A 5 -0.54 -0.92 -2.73
CA ILE A 5 0.61 -1.12 -1.85
C ILE A 5 1.85 -1.19 -2.73
N ALA A 6 2.87 -0.40 -2.37
CA ALA A 6 4.18 -0.43 -3.00
C ALA A 6 5.24 0.00 -1.97
N THR A 7 6.51 -0.06 -2.36
CA THR A 7 7.58 0.47 -1.52
C THR A 7 7.47 1.98 -1.37
N ILE A 8 7.89 2.51 -0.23
CA ILE A 8 7.96 3.96 -0.01
C ILE A 8 8.86 4.62 -1.05
N ALA A 9 10.00 4.01 -1.36
CA ALA A 9 10.94 4.49 -2.36
C ALA A 9 10.29 4.63 -3.75
N TYR A 10 9.48 3.64 -4.15
CA TYR A 10 8.74 3.72 -5.40
C TYR A 10 7.75 4.89 -5.39
N TRP A 11 6.91 5.01 -4.35
CA TRP A 11 5.93 6.09 -4.26
C TRP A 11 6.57 7.48 -4.33
N GLN A 12 7.69 7.66 -3.65
CA GLN A 12 8.46 8.91 -3.68
C GLN A 12 9.10 9.16 -5.06
N SER A 13 9.58 8.12 -5.74
CA SER A 13 10.16 8.24 -7.08
C SER A 13 9.17 8.74 -8.14
N VAL A 14 7.88 8.43 -7.98
CA VAL A 14 6.80 8.88 -8.87
C VAL A 14 6.15 10.19 -8.41
N GLY A 15 6.61 10.78 -7.31
CA GLY A 15 6.24 12.13 -6.87
C GLY A 15 5.24 12.22 -5.71
N PHE A 16 4.90 11.12 -5.04
CA PHE A 16 4.08 11.17 -3.82
C PHE A 16 4.93 11.52 -2.58
N ASP A 17 4.34 12.30 -1.67
CA ASP A 17 4.81 12.42 -0.29
C ASP A 17 4.06 11.41 0.60
N THR A 18 4.80 10.43 1.12
CA THR A 18 4.27 9.35 1.95
C THR A 18 4.38 9.61 3.46
N SER A 19 4.82 10.80 3.88
CA SER A 19 5.15 11.09 5.29
C SER A 19 3.99 10.89 6.27
N ASN A 20 2.74 10.95 5.77
CA ASN A 20 1.51 10.78 6.56
C ASN A 20 0.69 9.55 6.12
N TRP A 21 1.27 8.66 5.32
CA TRP A 21 0.57 7.46 4.87
C TRP A 21 0.67 6.35 5.91
N ARG A 22 -0.27 5.41 5.86
CA ARG A 22 -0.11 4.17 6.61
C ARG A 22 1.04 3.37 6.00
N THR A 23 2.05 3.09 6.79
CA THR A 23 3.22 2.30 6.41
C THR A 23 3.16 0.89 7.01
N SER A 24 3.89 -0.04 6.41
CA SER A 24 4.13 -1.34 7.01
C SER A 24 4.93 -1.19 8.31
N ILE A 25 4.88 -2.21 9.18
CA ILE A 25 5.54 -2.22 10.49
C ILE A 25 7.05 -2.02 10.33
N ASN A 26 7.65 -2.64 9.31
CA ASN A 26 9.07 -2.50 9.00
C ASN A 26 9.43 -1.19 8.27
N GLY A 27 8.45 -0.32 8.01
CA GLY A 27 8.65 0.98 7.37
C GLY A 27 9.08 0.94 5.90
N THR A 28 8.93 -0.20 5.21
CA THR A 28 9.39 -0.34 3.82
C THR A 28 8.32 -0.08 2.77
N LYS A 29 7.06 -0.38 3.09
CA LYS A 29 5.91 -0.21 2.19
C LYS A 29 4.95 0.86 2.74
N ALA A 30 4.20 1.46 1.83
CA ALA A 30 3.08 2.32 2.17
C ALA A 30 1.87 1.99 1.32
N MET A 31 0.70 2.26 1.87
CA MET A 31 -0.58 1.98 1.25
C MET A 31 -1.37 3.28 0.99
N CYS A 32 -2.02 3.35 -0.18
CA CYS A 32 -2.98 4.40 -0.48
C CYS A 32 -4.19 3.86 -1.26
N HIS A 33 -5.25 4.66 -1.37
CA HIS A 33 -6.42 4.31 -2.17
C HIS A 33 -6.10 4.43 -3.68
N ASP A 34 -6.63 3.51 -4.50
CA ASP A 34 -6.35 3.44 -5.95
C ASP A 34 -6.62 4.76 -6.70
N LYS A 35 -7.70 5.48 -6.37
CA LYS A 35 -8.02 6.79 -6.93
C LYS A 35 -6.91 7.82 -6.77
N PHE A 36 -6.18 7.80 -5.64
CA PHE A 36 -5.05 8.70 -5.45
C PHE A 36 -3.83 8.20 -6.22
N ALA A 37 -3.52 6.90 -6.16
CA ALA A 37 -2.40 6.32 -6.91
C ALA A 37 -2.50 6.61 -8.42
N ARG A 38 -3.70 6.48 -9.00
CA ARG A 38 -3.98 6.74 -10.42
C ARG A 38 -3.72 8.18 -10.89
N THR A 39 -3.50 9.12 -9.96
CA THR A 39 -3.16 10.51 -10.35
C THR A 39 -1.75 10.64 -10.93
N LEU A 40 -0.81 9.80 -10.49
CA LEU A 40 0.60 9.84 -10.91
C LEU A 40 1.09 8.50 -11.48
N VAL A 41 0.36 7.42 -11.27
CA VAL A 41 0.80 6.06 -11.62
C VAL A 41 -0.26 5.38 -12.49
N ASP A 42 0.16 4.85 -13.63
CA ASP A 42 -0.63 3.84 -14.34
C ASP A 42 -0.55 2.53 -13.55
N LEU A 43 -1.70 2.08 -13.04
CA LEU A 43 -1.79 0.88 -12.22
C LEU A 43 -1.93 -0.40 -13.04
N ASP A 44 -2.37 -0.28 -14.30
CA ASP A 44 -2.80 -1.42 -15.07
C ASP A 44 -1.56 -2.15 -15.65
N GLY A 45 -1.16 -3.24 -14.98
CA GLY A 45 0.03 -4.03 -15.34
C GLY A 45 1.33 -3.51 -14.72
N ASN A 46 1.25 -2.63 -13.73
CA ASN A 46 2.44 -2.10 -13.05
C ASN A 46 3.02 -3.12 -12.04
N PRO A 47 4.24 -3.63 -12.25
CA PRO A 47 4.82 -4.65 -11.38
C PRO A 47 5.24 -4.12 -10.01
N GLU A 48 5.40 -2.80 -9.85
CA GLU A 48 5.83 -2.17 -8.60
C GLU A 48 4.66 -1.96 -7.62
N VAL A 49 3.42 -2.10 -8.07
CA VAL A 49 2.21 -1.78 -7.28
C VAL A 49 1.29 -2.98 -7.18
N GLU A 50 1.10 -3.46 -5.96
CA GLU A 50 0.12 -4.48 -5.63
C GLU A 50 -1.24 -3.81 -5.40
N THR A 51 -2.29 -4.23 -6.10
CA THR A 51 -3.64 -3.69 -5.93
C THR A 51 -4.59 -4.72 -5.39
N TYR A 52 -5.22 -4.42 -4.27
CA TYR A 52 -6.15 -5.31 -3.57
C TYR A 52 -7.53 -4.70 -3.46
N ASP A 53 -8.57 -5.53 -3.55
CA ASP A 53 -9.89 -5.13 -3.08
C ASP A 53 -9.96 -5.24 -1.55
N ILE A 54 -10.54 -4.24 -0.90
CA ILE A 54 -10.70 -4.16 0.55
C ILE A 54 -11.43 -5.39 1.12
N ASP A 55 -12.38 -5.94 0.35
CA ASP A 55 -13.20 -7.08 0.79
C ASP A 55 -12.52 -8.43 0.48
N SER A 56 -11.31 -8.41 -0.09
CA SER A 56 -10.60 -9.63 -0.47
C SER A 56 -9.89 -10.27 0.73
N PRO A 57 -9.90 -11.62 0.85
CA PRO A 57 -9.10 -12.31 1.86
C PRO A 57 -7.59 -12.07 1.72
N ALA A 58 -7.12 -11.75 0.52
CA ALA A 58 -5.71 -11.41 0.28
C ALA A 58 -5.35 -10.08 0.96
N PHE A 59 -6.21 -9.07 0.86
CA PHE A 59 -6.00 -7.80 1.54
C PHE A 59 -5.94 -7.96 3.06
N ALA A 60 -6.90 -8.70 3.63
CA ALA A 60 -6.95 -8.96 5.07
C ALA A 60 -5.62 -9.55 5.57
N ARG A 61 -5.11 -10.57 4.89
CA ARG A 61 -3.83 -11.21 5.23
C ARG A 61 -2.63 -10.26 5.15
N VAL A 62 -2.58 -9.38 4.15
CA VAL A 62 -1.49 -8.39 4.03
C VAL A 62 -1.57 -7.37 5.16
N ILE A 63 -2.76 -6.91 5.52
CA ILE A 63 -2.93 -5.95 6.60
C ILE A 63 -2.53 -6.55 7.95
N GLU A 64 -3.00 -7.76 8.24
CA GLU A 64 -2.64 -8.49 9.46
C GLU A 64 -1.14 -8.79 9.54
N GLY A 65 -0.54 -9.23 8.42
CA GLY A 65 0.86 -9.66 8.40
C GLY A 65 1.89 -8.54 8.26
N GLU A 66 1.56 -7.41 7.63
CA GLU A 66 2.54 -6.36 7.31
C GLU A 66 2.23 -4.98 7.93
N PHE A 67 0.98 -4.71 8.32
CA PHE A 67 0.51 -3.35 8.69
C PHE A 67 -0.17 -3.26 10.07
N MET A 68 -0.28 -4.34 10.83
CA MET A 68 -0.81 -4.36 12.19
C MET A 68 0.22 -4.97 13.13
N GLU A 69 0.58 -4.25 14.20
CA GLU A 69 1.45 -4.80 15.24
C GLU A 69 0.69 -5.92 15.99
N GLU A 70 1.36 -7.05 16.21
CA GLU A 70 0.85 -8.09 17.11
C GLU A 70 0.81 -7.51 18.52
N VAL A 71 -0.39 -7.43 19.10
CA VAL A 71 -0.57 -7.03 20.49
C VAL A 71 -0.42 -8.31 21.31
N GLU A 72 0.71 -8.49 21.99
CA GLU A 72 0.85 -9.56 22.99
C GLU A 72 -0.08 -9.22 24.18
N GLU A 73 -1.04 -10.10 24.49
CA GLU A 73 -1.91 -10.04 25.68
C GLU A 73 -1.20 -10.48 26.96
#